data_AF-Q5D9E2-F1
#
_entry.id   AF-Q5D9E2-F1
#
_cell.length_a   1.000
_cell.length_b   1.000
_cell.length_c   1.000
_cell.angle_alpha   90.00
_cell.angle_beta   90.00
_cell.angle_gamma   90.00
#
_symmetry.space_group_name_H-M   'P 1'
#
loop_
_entity.id
_entity.type
_entity.pdbx_description
1 polymer ?
#
loop_
_entity_poly.entity_id
_entity_poly.type
_entity_poly.pdbx_seq_one_letter_code
_entity_poly.pdbx_strand_id
1 'polypeptide(L)'
;MSQQPFLITRLPEKIMLQIFAHLSHPELCKIARVCKMWRRLAYDHTLWQSLNLRPEYGGIFVRSIDELLNLIHHRSGSGLRRIELSSDLVTIPVLEELGNRCPNLRYLTLDFSNAMQLHDFNELATFPSSIKYLCICLSDVIFMEGLMRKIYSCLSAVEFYI
;
A
#
# COMPACT_ATOMS: atom_id res chain seq x y z
N MET A 1 -46.76 16.59 -10.37
CA MET A 1 -45.33 16.87 -10.11
C MET A 1 -44.57 15.57 -10.38
N SER A 2 -43.86 15.49 -11.50
CA SER A 2 -43.01 14.33 -11.81
C SER A 2 -41.80 14.34 -10.87
N GLN A 3 -41.75 13.42 -9.92
CA GLN A 3 -40.54 13.17 -9.15
C GLN A 3 -39.48 12.67 -10.13
N GLN A 4 -38.52 13.52 -10.49
CA GLN A 4 -37.33 13.04 -11.21
C GLN A 4 -36.63 12.00 -10.33
N PRO A 5 -36.25 10.84 -10.88
CA PRO A 5 -35.54 9.84 -10.10
C PRO A 5 -34.24 10.44 -9.57
N PHE A 6 -33.99 10.26 -8.27
CA PHE A 6 -32.73 10.67 -7.66
C PHE A 6 -31.60 9.86 -8.30
N LEU A 7 -30.71 10.56 -9.00
CA LEU A 7 -29.50 9.97 -9.56
C LEU A 7 -28.35 10.25 -8.59
N ILE A 8 -27.76 9.18 -8.06
CA ILE A 8 -26.59 9.26 -7.16
C ILE A 8 -25.43 10.05 -7.80
N THR A 9 -25.35 10.08 -9.13
CA THR A 9 -24.35 10.85 -9.89
C THR A 9 -24.52 12.36 -9.82
N ARG A 10 -25.65 12.86 -9.30
CA ARG A 10 -25.89 14.30 -9.06
C ARG A 10 -25.38 14.77 -7.70
N LEU A 11 -24.91 13.87 -6.84
CA LEU A 11 -24.28 14.24 -5.58
C LEU A 11 -22.95 14.99 -5.83
N PRO A 12 -22.61 15.99 -4.99
CA PRO A 12 -21.29 16.62 -5.04
C PRO A 12 -20.17 15.58 -4.84
N GLU A 13 -19.06 15.76 -5.55
CA GLU A 13 -17.92 14.83 -5.52
C GLU A 13 -17.38 14.57 -4.11
N LYS A 14 -17.35 15.60 -3.27
CA LYS A 14 -16.94 15.48 -1.86
C LYS A 14 -17.82 14.52 -1.07
N ILE A 15 -19.12 14.51 -1.31
CA ILE A 15 -20.06 13.60 -0.63
C ILE A 15 -19.86 12.17 -1.15
N MET A 16 -19.67 11.99 -2.46
CA MET A 16 -19.35 10.68 -3.02
C MET A 16 -18.04 10.12 -2.47
N LEU A 17 -16.99 10.95 -2.32
CA LEU A 17 -15.73 10.53 -1.69
C LEU A 17 -15.94 10.11 -0.23
N GLN A 18 -16.77 10.83 0.53
CA GLN A 18 -17.13 10.41 1.90
C GLN A 18 -17.85 9.06 1.92
N ILE A 19 -18.76 8.82 0.98
CA ILE A 19 -19.41 7.51 0.84
C ILE A 19 -18.37 6.43 0.49
N PHE A 20 -17.47 6.71 -0.45
CA PHE A 20 -16.45 5.76 -0.90
C PHE A 20 -15.41 5.46 0.19
N ALA A 21 -15.17 6.40 1.12
CA ALA A 21 -14.27 6.20 2.27
C ALA A 21 -14.75 5.12 3.24
N HIS A 22 -16.01 4.68 3.16
CA HIS A 22 -16.53 3.55 3.94
C HIS A 22 -16.37 2.20 3.25
N LEU A 23 -15.84 2.16 2.02
CA LEU A 23 -15.64 0.95 1.26
C LEU A 23 -14.23 0.40 1.48
N SER A 24 -14.10 -0.92 1.51
CA SER A 24 -12.81 -1.61 1.44
C SER A 24 -12.14 -1.40 0.08
N HIS A 25 -10.83 -1.56 0.00
CA HIS A 25 -10.11 -1.44 -1.27
C HIS A 25 -10.61 -2.41 -2.37
N PRO A 26 -10.95 -3.68 -2.08
CA PRO A 26 -11.59 -4.55 -3.08
C PRO A 26 -12.93 -4.01 -3.58
N GLU A 27 -13.72 -3.36 -2.71
CA GLU A 27 -14.99 -2.73 -3.10
C GLU A 27 -14.75 -1.47 -3.94
N LEU A 28 -13.76 -0.64 -3.60
CA LEU A 28 -13.32 0.50 -4.43
C LEU A 28 -12.94 0.05 -5.85
N CYS A 29 -12.20 -1.05 -5.97
CA CYS A 29 -11.88 -1.66 -7.27
C CYS A 29 -13.14 -2.08 -8.05
N LYS A 30 -14.17 -2.60 -7.37
CA LYS A 30 -15.44 -2.99 -8.00
C LYS A 30 -16.22 -1.77 -8.47
N ILE A 31 -16.40 -0.75 -7.63
CA ILE A 31 -17.18 0.44 -7.96
C ILE A 31 -16.51 1.32 -9.04
N ALA A 32 -15.18 1.26 -9.18
CA ALA A 32 -14.44 1.91 -10.25
C ALA A 32 -14.83 1.43 -11.67
N ARG A 33 -15.60 0.34 -11.78
CA ARG A 33 -16.10 -0.21 -13.05
C ARG A 33 -17.48 0.31 -13.44
N VAL A 34 -18.17 1.05 -12.57
CA VAL A 34 -19.55 1.52 -12.79
C VAL A 34 -19.62 2.59 -13.88
N CYS A 35 -18.86 3.69 -13.75
CA CYS A 35 -18.81 4.75 -14.76
C CYS A 35 -17.49 5.54 -14.67
N LYS A 36 -17.23 6.43 -15.65
CA LYS A 36 -15.99 7.24 -15.69
C LYS A 36 -15.80 8.11 -14.44
N MET A 37 -16.89 8.71 -13.94
CA MET A 37 -16.84 9.54 -12.74
C MET A 37 -16.50 8.72 -11.49
N TRP A 38 -17.14 7.56 -11.33
CA TRP A 38 -16.90 6.66 -10.20
C TRP A 38 -15.49 6.09 -10.23
N ARG A 39 -14.95 5.78 -11.42
CA ARG A 39 -13.56 5.41 -11.59
C ARG A 39 -12.61 6.49 -11.10
N ARG A 40 -12.83 7.74 -11.52
CA ARG A 40 -11.98 8.87 -11.10
C ARG A 40 -12.02 9.06 -9.58
N LEU A 41 -13.20 9.01 -8.98
CA LEU A 41 -13.37 9.18 -7.53
C LEU A 41 -12.85 7.99 -6.72
N ALA A 42 -13.07 6.77 -7.18
CA ALA A 42 -12.56 5.57 -6.52
C ALA A 42 -11.02 5.48 -6.57
N TYR A 43 -10.36 6.22 -7.47
CA TYR A 43 -8.90 6.29 -7.58
C TYR A 43 -8.32 7.50 -6.83
N ASP A 44 -9.15 8.28 -6.15
CA ASP A 44 -8.69 9.43 -5.40
C ASP A 44 -7.71 9.02 -4.29
N HIS A 45 -6.53 9.65 -4.27
CA HIS A 45 -5.45 9.32 -3.35
C HIS A 45 -5.83 9.37 -1.86
N THR A 46 -6.88 10.13 -1.49
CA THR A 46 -7.39 10.17 -0.12
C THR A 46 -7.99 8.84 0.33
N LEU A 47 -8.42 8.00 -0.60
CA LEU A 47 -8.97 6.66 -0.34
C LEU A 47 -7.88 5.58 -0.29
N TRP A 48 -6.67 5.86 -0.77
CA TRP A 48 -5.56 4.90 -0.89
C TRP A 48 -4.36 5.27 0.01
N GLN A 49 -4.62 5.96 1.12
CA GLN A 49 -3.56 6.35 2.07
C GLN A 49 -2.99 5.16 2.87
N SER A 50 -3.71 4.04 2.94
CA SER A 50 -3.33 2.87 3.72
C SER A 50 -3.59 1.59 2.94
N LEU A 51 -2.55 0.85 2.58
CA LEU A 51 -2.68 -0.41 1.85
C LEU A 51 -2.32 -1.59 2.75
N ASN A 52 -3.23 -2.54 2.85
CA ASN A 52 -2.91 -3.86 3.39
C ASN A 52 -2.80 -4.82 2.21
N LEU A 53 -1.61 -5.36 1.93
CA LEU A 53 -1.36 -6.34 0.88
C LEU A 53 -1.09 -7.74 1.46
N ARG A 54 -1.65 -8.02 2.65
CA ARG A 54 -1.61 -9.32 3.30
C ARG A 54 -2.99 -9.96 3.24
N PRO A 55 -3.28 -10.84 2.27
CA PRO A 55 -4.60 -11.41 2.05
C PRO A 55 -5.17 -12.14 3.28
N GLU A 56 -4.30 -12.81 4.04
CA GLU A 56 -4.63 -13.51 5.29
C GLU A 56 -5.16 -12.58 6.40
N TYR A 57 -4.86 -11.28 6.32
CA TYR A 57 -5.36 -10.24 7.23
C TYR A 57 -6.41 -9.34 6.56
N GLY A 58 -7.13 -9.84 5.54
CA GLY A 58 -8.18 -9.09 4.84
C GLY A 58 -7.65 -8.03 3.87
N GLY A 59 -6.38 -8.13 3.49
CA GLY A 59 -5.74 -7.24 2.53
C GLY A 59 -6.16 -7.47 1.07
N ILE A 60 -5.63 -6.64 0.19
CA ILE A 60 -5.77 -6.76 -1.26
C ILE A 60 -4.82 -7.85 -1.75
N PHE A 61 -5.37 -8.81 -2.49
CA PHE A 61 -4.55 -9.77 -3.23
C PHE A 61 -4.05 -9.13 -4.52
N VAL A 62 -2.74 -9.17 -4.73
CA VAL A 62 -2.06 -8.69 -5.94
C VAL A 62 -1.45 -9.88 -6.66
N ARG A 63 -1.67 -10.02 -7.97
CA ARG A 63 -1.24 -11.20 -8.74
C ARG A 63 0.22 -11.14 -9.19
N SER A 64 0.77 -9.94 -9.29
CA SER A 64 2.14 -9.71 -9.73
C SER A 64 2.70 -8.42 -9.15
N ILE A 65 4.03 -8.30 -9.13
CA ILE A 65 4.72 -7.06 -8.76
C ILE A 65 4.24 -5.90 -9.65
N ASP A 66 4.04 -6.11 -10.96
CA ASP A 66 3.55 -5.07 -11.86
C ASP A 66 2.18 -4.52 -11.46
N GLU A 67 1.27 -5.36 -10.94
CA GLU A 67 -0.04 -4.90 -10.47
C GLU A 67 0.11 -4.01 -9.22
N LEU A 68 1.04 -4.33 -8.32
CA LEU A 68 1.39 -3.47 -7.18
C LEU A 68 2.00 -2.14 -7.63
N LEU A 69 2.99 -2.17 -8.52
CA LEU A 69 3.62 -0.95 -9.03
C LEU A 69 2.59 -0.04 -9.70
N ASN A 70 1.69 -0.61 -10.52
CA ASN A 70 0.59 0.13 -11.12
C ASN A 70 -0.37 0.73 -10.09
N LEU A 71 -0.67 0.00 -9.00
CA LEU A 71 -1.51 0.50 -7.91
C LEU A 71 -0.84 1.70 -7.21
N ILE A 72 0.47 1.61 -6.94
CA ILE A 72 1.24 2.71 -6.37
C ILE A 72 1.22 3.91 -7.33
N HIS A 73 1.51 3.72 -8.62
CA HIS A 73 1.57 4.80 -9.61
C HIS A 73 0.24 5.53 -9.80
N HIS A 74 -0.87 4.79 -9.85
CA HIS A 74 -2.15 5.36 -10.30
C HIS A 74 -3.09 5.73 -9.16
N ARG A 75 -2.88 5.21 -7.95
CA ARG A 75 -3.85 5.36 -6.85
C ARG A 75 -3.25 5.92 -5.56
N SER A 76 -2.04 5.48 -5.20
CA SER A 76 -1.49 5.78 -3.88
C SER A 76 -0.41 6.84 -3.92
N GLY A 77 0.69 6.58 -4.63
CA GLY A 77 1.82 7.48 -4.86
C GLY A 77 2.19 8.33 -3.65
N SER A 78 2.19 9.65 -3.83
CA SER A 78 2.51 10.60 -2.76
C SER A 78 1.47 10.67 -1.64
N GLY A 79 0.26 10.13 -1.84
CA GLY A 79 -0.77 10.02 -0.82
C GLY A 79 -0.58 8.86 0.15
N LEU A 80 0.26 7.87 -0.19
CA LEU A 80 0.47 6.67 0.63
C LEU A 80 1.14 7.02 1.97
N ARG A 81 0.56 6.56 3.07
CA ARG A 81 1.03 6.78 4.45
C ARG A 81 1.31 5.48 5.20
N ARG A 82 0.58 4.42 4.88
CA ARG A 82 0.76 3.08 5.45
C ARG A 82 0.76 2.04 4.35
N ILE A 83 1.70 1.09 4.40
CA ILE A 83 1.66 -0.11 3.57
C ILE A 83 2.12 -1.33 4.37
N GLU A 84 1.43 -2.45 4.18
CA GLU A 84 1.78 -3.74 4.75
C GLU A 84 2.00 -4.72 3.61
N LEU A 85 3.20 -5.31 3.53
CA LEU A 85 3.62 -6.22 2.47
C LEU A 85 3.73 -7.64 3.02
N SER A 86 3.15 -8.61 2.29
CA SER A 86 3.46 -10.03 2.46
C SER A 86 4.86 -10.35 1.90
N SER A 87 5.45 -11.46 2.34
CA SER A 87 6.85 -11.81 2.06
C SER A 87 7.21 -11.84 0.57
N ASP A 88 6.28 -12.28 -0.27
CA ASP A 88 6.43 -12.37 -1.74
C ASP A 88 6.45 -11.00 -2.43
N LEU A 89 5.97 -9.95 -1.76
CA LEU A 89 5.97 -8.58 -2.27
C LEU A 89 7.18 -7.78 -1.78
N VAL A 90 7.95 -8.29 -0.81
CA VAL A 90 9.15 -7.61 -0.29
C VAL A 90 10.33 -7.87 -1.21
N THR A 91 10.40 -7.10 -2.29
CA THR A 91 11.43 -7.18 -3.34
C THR A 91 12.10 -5.83 -3.58
N ILE A 92 13.30 -5.81 -4.17
CA ILE A 92 14.01 -4.55 -4.50
C ILE A 92 13.10 -3.60 -5.31
N PRO A 93 12.47 -4.01 -6.43
CA PRO A 93 11.66 -3.08 -7.23
C PRO A 93 10.53 -2.42 -6.43
N VAL A 94 9.88 -3.17 -5.53
CA VAL A 94 8.80 -2.64 -4.68
C VAL A 94 9.35 -1.65 -3.66
N LEU A 95 10.44 -1.99 -2.96
CA LEU A 95 11.03 -1.12 -1.95
C LEU A 95 11.57 0.18 -2.56
N GLU A 96 12.18 0.10 -3.74
CA GLU A 96 12.66 1.28 -4.45
C GLU A 96 11.51 2.14 -4.99
N GLU A 97 10.44 1.54 -5.50
CA GLU A 97 9.26 2.30 -5.91
C GLU A 97 8.63 3.05 -4.73
N LEU A 98 8.53 2.40 -3.57
CA LEU A 98 8.08 3.04 -2.34
C LEU A 98 9.01 4.20 -1.95
N GLY A 99 10.34 3.99 -2.02
CA GLY A 99 11.33 5.02 -1.72
C GLY A 99 11.23 6.24 -2.63
N ASN A 100 10.96 6.01 -3.93
CA ASN A 100 10.96 7.06 -4.94
C ASN A 100 9.62 7.79 -5.10
N ARG A 101 8.48 7.13 -4.84
CA ARG A 101 7.14 7.69 -5.09
C ARG A 101 6.33 8.02 -3.86
N CYS A 102 6.68 7.47 -2.69
CA CYS A 102 5.87 7.57 -1.49
C CYS A 102 6.56 8.40 -0.40
N PRO A 103 6.84 9.70 -0.63
CA PRO A 103 7.55 10.55 0.33
C PRO A 103 6.80 10.75 1.65
N ASN A 104 5.50 10.44 1.71
CA ASN A 104 4.67 10.55 2.90
C ASN A 104 4.47 9.21 3.64
N LEU A 105 5.17 8.14 3.23
CA LEU A 105 5.07 6.83 3.85
C LEU A 105 5.65 6.86 5.26
N ARG A 106 4.81 6.59 6.26
CA ARG A 106 5.18 6.65 7.69
C ARG A 106 5.14 5.31 8.39
N TYR A 107 4.29 4.39 7.93
CA TYR A 107 4.08 3.08 8.52
C TYR A 107 4.36 2.02 7.46
N LEU A 108 5.39 1.21 7.67
CA LEU A 108 5.75 0.12 6.77
C LEU A 108 5.79 -1.18 7.57
N THR A 109 5.04 -2.19 7.13
CA THR A 109 5.15 -3.55 7.64
C THR A 109 5.73 -4.45 6.57
N LEU A 110 6.81 -5.16 6.90
CA LEU A 110 7.41 -6.21 6.08
C LEU A 110 7.15 -7.55 6.76
N ASP A 111 6.29 -8.38 6.18
CA ASP A 111 5.87 -9.63 6.79
C ASP A 111 6.65 -10.81 6.19
N PHE A 112 7.65 -11.31 6.92
CA PHE A 112 8.44 -12.49 6.57
C PHE A 112 8.03 -13.73 7.36
N SER A 113 6.87 -13.74 8.02
CA SER A 113 6.44 -14.83 8.90
C SER A 113 6.35 -16.19 8.18
N ASN A 114 6.07 -16.17 6.87
CA ASN A 114 5.98 -17.36 6.02
C ASN A 114 7.20 -17.53 5.09
N ALA A 115 8.22 -16.67 5.21
CA ALA A 115 9.39 -16.72 4.34
C ALA A 115 10.37 -17.80 4.83
N MET A 116 10.88 -18.59 3.89
CA MET A 116 11.98 -19.53 4.11
C MET A 116 13.35 -18.93 3.78
N GLN A 117 13.37 -17.94 2.88
CA GLN A 117 14.55 -17.19 2.47
C GLN A 117 14.15 -15.76 2.07
N LEU A 118 15.07 -14.80 2.20
CA LEU A 118 14.91 -13.44 1.71
C LEU A 118 15.45 -13.27 0.28
N HIS A 119 14.90 -12.29 -0.44
CA HIS A 119 15.57 -11.76 -1.63
C HIS A 119 16.95 -11.20 -1.28
N ASP A 120 17.88 -11.25 -2.24
CA ASP A 120 19.14 -10.54 -2.09
C ASP A 120 18.89 -9.04 -2.21
N PHE A 121 19.24 -8.28 -1.16
CA PHE A 121 19.09 -6.83 -1.09
C PHE A 121 20.43 -6.08 -1.27
N ASN A 122 21.50 -6.75 -1.70
CA ASN A 122 22.81 -6.13 -1.90
C ASN A 122 22.79 -4.96 -2.89
N GLU A 123 21.89 -4.99 -3.88
CA GLU A 123 21.73 -3.93 -4.88
C GLU A 123 20.67 -2.88 -4.52
N LEU A 124 20.00 -3.00 -3.36
CA LEU A 124 18.99 -2.02 -2.94
C LEU A 124 19.62 -0.63 -2.83
N ALA A 125 19.15 0.29 -3.70
CA ALA A 125 19.68 1.65 -3.80
C ALA A 125 18.83 2.67 -3.05
N THR A 126 17.52 2.44 -2.96
CA THR A 126 16.58 3.35 -2.30
C THR A 126 15.64 2.63 -1.36
N PHE A 127 15.32 3.29 -0.25
CA PHE A 127 14.36 2.82 0.74
C PHE A 127 13.56 4.03 1.26
N PRO A 128 12.29 3.88 1.67
CA PRO A 128 11.50 5.02 2.12
C PRO A 128 12.12 5.65 3.37
N SER A 129 12.49 6.94 3.25
CA SER A 129 13.27 7.65 4.27
C SER A 129 12.42 8.40 5.30
N SER A 130 11.12 8.56 5.07
CA SER A 130 10.18 9.26 5.96
C SER A 130 9.42 8.35 6.92
N ILE A 131 9.85 7.09 7.02
CA ILE A 131 9.25 6.08 7.89
C ILE A 131 9.38 6.50 9.35
N LYS A 132 8.28 6.39 10.09
CA LYS A 132 8.21 6.58 11.54
C LYS A 132 8.07 5.26 12.29
N TYR A 133 7.45 4.28 11.66
CA TYR A 133 7.21 2.95 12.22
C TYR A 133 7.55 1.92 11.15
N LEU A 134 8.57 1.12 11.42
CA LEU A 134 8.90 -0.08 10.65
C LEU A 134 8.57 -1.29 11.51
N CYS A 135 7.62 -2.10 11.06
CA CYS A 135 7.32 -3.40 11.64
C CYS A 135 7.92 -4.48 10.74
N ILE A 136 8.68 -5.40 11.32
CA ILE A 136 9.24 -6.56 10.62
C ILE A 136 8.74 -7.80 11.33
N CYS A 137 7.88 -8.58 10.68
CA CYS A 137 7.45 -9.87 11.20
C CYS A 137 8.42 -10.93 10.69
N LEU A 138 8.99 -11.75 11.56
CA LEU A 138 10.02 -12.72 11.22
C LEU A 138 9.55 -14.14 11.48
N SER A 139 10.09 -15.08 10.70
CA SER A 139 10.07 -16.50 11.03
C SER A 139 11.39 -16.90 11.71
N ASP A 140 11.41 -18.07 12.35
CA ASP A 140 12.58 -18.60 13.08
C ASP A 140 13.80 -18.90 12.19
N VAL A 141 13.63 -18.90 10.86
CA VAL A 141 14.64 -19.31 9.89
C VAL A 141 15.21 -18.16 9.06
N ILE A 142 14.68 -16.93 9.23
CA ILE A 142 15.06 -15.78 8.42
C ILE A 142 16.12 -14.93 9.14
N PHE A 143 17.21 -14.65 8.42
CA PHE A 143 18.26 -13.74 8.88
C PHE A 143 18.27 -12.46 8.06
N MET A 144 18.09 -11.32 8.73
CA MET A 144 17.83 -10.00 8.12
C MET A 144 19.08 -9.17 7.82
N GLU A 145 20.29 -9.71 7.96
CA GLU A 145 21.52 -8.90 7.90
C GLU A 145 21.66 -8.09 6.61
N GLY A 146 21.44 -8.71 5.44
CA GLY A 146 21.58 -8.03 4.14
C GLY A 146 20.64 -6.83 3.99
N LEU A 147 19.37 -7.00 4.39
CA LEU A 147 18.38 -5.92 4.36
C LEU A 147 18.70 -4.84 5.40
N MET A 148 18.99 -5.22 6.64
CA MET A 148 19.30 -4.28 7.73
C MET A 148 20.53 -3.43 7.41
N ARG A 149 21.57 -4.00 6.79
CA ARG A 149 22.76 -3.27 6.36
C ARG A 149 22.44 -2.13 5.39
N LYS A 150 21.36 -2.25 4.61
CA LYS A 150 20.92 -1.22 3.67
C LYS A 150 20.05 -0.15 4.30
N ILE A 151 19.16 -0.55 5.21
CA ILE A 151 18.11 0.35 5.70
C ILE A 151 18.43 1.01 7.06
N TYR A 152 19.48 0.58 7.78
CA TYR A 152 19.78 1.11 9.12
C TYR A 152 19.94 2.64 9.14
N SER A 153 20.51 3.22 8.08
CA SER A 153 20.73 4.68 7.99
C SER A 153 19.42 5.47 7.87
N CYS A 154 18.34 4.82 7.43
CA CYS A 154 17.02 5.42 7.29
C CYS A 154 16.17 5.29 8.56
N LEU A 155 16.57 4.45 9.52
CA LEU A 155 15.78 4.11 10.68
C LEU A 155 16.15 4.99 11.88
N SER A 156 15.35 6.03 12.11
CA SER A 156 15.52 6.96 13.25
C SER A 156 14.90 6.45 14.55
N ALA A 157 14.01 5.45 14.50
CA ALA A 157 13.45 4.74 15.64
C ALA A 157 13.00 3.34 15.19
N VAL A 158 13.64 2.28 15.69
CA VAL A 158 13.20 0.89 15.47
C VAL A 158 12.63 0.38 16.78
N GLU A 159 11.33 0.11 16.80
CA GLU A 159 10.71 -0.67 17.88
C GLU A 159 10.63 -2.12 17.42
N PHE A 160 11.40 -2.99 18.07
CA PHE A 160 11.31 -4.43 17.86
C PHE A 160 10.19 -4.97 18.75
N TYR A 161 9.13 -5.48 18.14
CA TYR A 161 8.16 -6.33 18.82
C TYR A 161 8.58 -7.77 18.54
N ILE A 162 9.13 -8.43 19.56
CA ILE A 162 9.42 -9.88 19.56
C ILE A 162 8.15 -10.62 19.96
#